data_AF-A0A353M1D6-F1
#
_entry.id   AF-A0A353M1D6-F1
#
_cell.length_a   1.000
_cell.length_b   1.000
_cell.length_c   1.000
_cell.angle_alpha   90.00
_cell.angle_beta   90.00
_cell.angle_gamma   90.00
#
_symmetry.space_group_name_H-M   'P 1'
#
loop_
_entity.id
_entity.type
_entity.pdbx_description
1 polymer ?
#
loop_
_entity_poly.entity_id
_entity_poly.type
_entity_poly.pdbx_seq_one_letter_code
_entity_poly.pdbx_strand_id
1 'polypeptide(L)'
;MAGANCPSVCQSNARRAKVGVLAVEIKTATDAGRVRENNEDALWVGSDCLVVCDGMGGHQAGEVASAIAIQAVSEFPFSGQDPEEEVTSAILQAQERILQASEKNEGYHGMGTTITLAWISSPGENGYSRLTCGHVGDSRCYLFSQGVLEQVTSDHSVVGELLRSGTITPLEARVHPKKHILTQALGSPEIEIELITRDLEPGTLVMLCTDGLSDLVDDTQIADTLGQDFD
;
A
#
# COMPACT_ATOMS: atom_id res chain seq x y z
N MET A 1 -17.30 -11.50 -42.92
CA MET A 1 -17.18 -12.86 -42.37
C MET A 1 -15.70 -13.18 -42.33
N ALA A 2 -14.98 -13.39 -41.24
CA ALA A 2 -15.22 -13.47 -39.80
C ALA A 2 -13.99 -12.73 -39.17
N GLY A 3 -14.10 -11.96 -38.10
CA GLY A 3 -14.57 -12.42 -36.80
C GLY A 3 -13.35 -12.89 -36.01
N ALA A 4 -12.87 -12.02 -35.12
CA ALA A 4 -11.78 -12.21 -34.19
C ALA A 4 -11.93 -13.48 -33.33
N ASN A 5 -10.82 -14.00 -32.84
CA ASN A 5 -10.69 -14.50 -31.46
C ASN A 5 -9.21 -14.80 -31.17
N CYS A 6 -8.52 -13.79 -30.65
CA CYS A 6 -7.29 -13.98 -29.87
C CYS A 6 -7.75 -14.18 -28.41
N PRO A 7 -7.48 -15.31 -27.76
CA PRO A 7 -7.84 -15.48 -26.37
C PRO A 7 -6.84 -14.69 -25.52
N SER A 8 -7.25 -13.52 -25.01
CA SER A 8 -6.55 -12.83 -23.93
C SER A 8 -6.66 -13.68 -22.67
N VAL A 9 -5.59 -14.40 -22.37
CA VAL A 9 -5.42 -15.11 -21.11
C VAL A 9 -5.27 -14.06 -20.01
N CYS A 10 -6.32 -13.86 -19.20
CA CYS A 10 -6.18 -13.25 -17.88
C CYS A 10 -5.23 -14.12 -17.05
N GLN A 11 -4.02 -13.64 -16.80
CA GLN A 11 -3.09 -14.29 -15.90
C GLN A 11 -3.35 -13.80 -14.48
N SER A 12 -4.29 -14.46 -13.78
CA SER A 12 -4.43 -14.34 -12.32
C SER A 12 -3.22 -14.99 -11.66
N ASN A 13 -2.13 -14.25 -11.47
CA ASN A 13 -0.95 -14.74 -10.77
C ASN A 13 -1.12 -14.59 -9.24
N ALA A 14 -2.08 -15.29 -8.66
CA ALA A 14 -2.12 -15.50 -7.22
C ALA A 14 -0.92 -16.40 -6.82
N ARG A 15 0.15 -15.81 -6.28
CA ARG A 15 1.32 -16.57 -5.82
C ARG A 15 1.14 -16.91 -4.34
N ARG A 16 0.98 -18.20 -4.02
CA ARG A 16 1.13 -18.70 -2.64
C ARG A 16 2.61 -18.65 -2.25
N ALA A 17 3.00 -17.66 -1.45
CA ALA A 17 4.31 -17.65 -0.80
C ALA A 17 4.18 -18.37 0.56
N LYS A 18 4.98 -19.43 0.77
CA LYS A 18 5.15 -20.04 2.08
C LYS A 18 6.31 -19.31 2.75
N VAL A 19 6.03 -18.39 3.66
CA VAL A 19 7.06 -17.63 4.39
C VAL A 19 7.02 -18.02 5.87
N GLY A 20 8.18 -18.03 6.53
CA GLY A 20 8.42 -18.72 7.80
C GLY A 20 7.74 -18.12 9.04
N VAL A 21 7.79 -18.90 10.13
CA VAL A 21 7.45 -18.67 11.56
C VAL A 21 6.09 -18.05 11.90
N LEU A 22 5.55 -17.12 11.11
CA LEU A 22 4.16 -16.71 11.15
C LEU A 22 3.30 -17.71 10.37
N ALA A 23 2.37 -18.38 11.05
CA ALA A 23 1.35 -19.20 10.41
C ALA A 23 0.25 -18.32 9.77
N VAL A 24 0.65 -17.45 8.84
CA VAL A 24 -0.23 -16.49 8.18
C VAL A 24 -0.39 -16.87 6.71
N GLU A 25 -1.62 -16.88 6.21
CA GLU A 25 -1.89 -16.97 4.78
C GLU A 25 -1.84 -15.57 4.17
N ILE A 26 -1.00 -15.40 3.15
CA ILE A 26 -0.85 -14.13 2.45
C ILE A 26 -1.34 -14.31 1.02
N LYS A 27 -2.25 -13.44 0.59
CA LYS A 27 -2.76 -13.37 -0.79
C LYS A 27 -2.42 -11.98 -1.36
N THR A 28 -2.04 -11.95 -2.63
CA THR A 28 -1.70 -10.71 -3.34
C THR A 28 -2.35 -10.69 -4.71
N ALA A 29 -2.69 -9.49 -5.17
CA ALA A 29 -3.21 -9.24 -6.50
C ALA A 29 -2.78 -7.84 -6.95
N THR A 30 -2.53 -7.67 -8.24
CA THR A 30 -2.26 -6.38 -8.89
C THR A 30 -2.71 -6.48 -10.35
N ASP A 31 -3.23 -5.39 -10.91
CA ASP A 31 -3.77 -5.34 -12.27
C ASP A 31 -3.61 -3.91 -12.81
N ALA A 32 -3.17 -3.76 -14.07
CA ALA A 32 -3.04 -2.44 -14.71
C ALA A 32 -4.39 -1.74 -14.96
N GLY A 33 -5.49 -2.48 -14.81
CA GLY A 33 -6.81 -2.08 -15.22
C GLY A 33 -6.98 -2.09 -16.74
N ARG A 34 -8.03 -1.42 -17.20
CA ARG A 34 -8.40 -1.35 -18.63
C ARG A 34 -8.11 0.01 -19.27
N VAL A 35 -7.58 0.95 -18.48
CA VAL A 35 -7.44 2.37 -18.86
C VAL A 35 -5.98 2.78 -18.98
N ARG A 36 -5.12 2.31 -18.06
CA ARG A 36 -3.68 2.61 -18.09
C ARG A 36 -2.96 1.63 -19.01
N GLU A 37 -1.89 2.10 -19.64
CA GLU A 37 -1.04 1.26 -20.51
C GLU A 37 -0.06 0.41 -19.69
N ASN A 38 0.40 0.93 -18.56
CA ASN A 38 1.34 0.28 -17.66
C ASN A 38 0.78 0.23 -16.24
N ASN A 39 1.26 -0.74 -15.46
CA ASN A 39 0.97 -0.84 -14.04
C ASN A 39 2.10 -0.17 -13.24
N GLU A 40 1.77 0.91 -12.54
CA GLU A 40 2.72 1.63 -11.69
C GLU A 40 2.62 1.20 -10.22
N ASP A 41 1.67 0.32 -9.89
CA ASP A 41 1.56 -0.31 -8.59
C ASP A 41 2.65 -1.37 -8.41
N ALA A 42 3.28 -1.37 -7.24
CA ALA A 42 4.24 -2.38 -6.85
C ALA A 42 3.93 -2.90 -5.45
N LEU A 43 4.13 -4.20 -5.23
CA LEU A 43 3.94 -4.83 -3.93
C LEU A 43 5.06 -5.82 -3.63
N TRP A 44 5.33 -6.02 -2.34
CA TRP A 44 6.26 -7.04 -1.88
C TRP A 44 5.81 -7.67 -0.56
N VAL A 45 6.16 -8.94 -0.41
CA VAL A 45 5.83 -9.77 0.74
C VAL A 45 7.12 -10.41 1.25
N GLY A 46 7.54 -10.00 2.43
CA GLY A 46 8.60 -10.62 3.22
C GLY A 46 8.07 -11.68 4.19
N SER A 47 8.90 -12.08 5.16
CA SER A 47 8.47 -12.98 6.25
C SER A 47 7.50 -12.32 7.20
N ASP A 48 7.82 -11.09 7.58
CA ASP A 48 7.15 -10.36 8.65
C ASP A 48 6.70 -8.99 8.14
N CYS A 49 6.75 -8.74 6.82
CA CYS A 49 6.55 -7.43 6.22
C CYS A 49 5.72 -7.53 4.94
N LEU A 50 4.76 -6.63 4.80
CA LEU A 50 3.96 -6.40 3.60
C LEU A 50 4.14 -4.96 3.19
N VAL A 51 4.27 -4.69 1.89
CA VAL A 51 4.34 -3.32 1.39
C VAL A 51 3.61 -3.19 0.06
N VAL A 52 2.88 -2.09 -0.10
CA VAL A 52 2.32 -1.64 -1.36
C VAL A 52 2.77 -0.21 -1.64
N CYS A 53 2.98 0.08 -2.91
CA CYS A 53 3.40 1.36 -3.44
C CYS A 53 2.57 1.66 -4.69
N ASP A 54 2.01 2.85 -4.79
CA ASP A 54 1.33 3.38 -5.97
C ASP A 54 2.24 4.44 -6.60
N GLY A 55 2.82 4.08 -7.74
CA GLY A 55 3.77 4.91 -8.46
C GLY A 55 3.08 6.01 -9.24
N MET A 56 3.60 7.23 -9.14
CA MET A 56 3.11 8.38 -9.88
C MET A 56 4.23 9.15 -10.57
N GLY A 57 3.91 9.70 -11.74
CA GLY A 57 4.83 10.49 -12.55
C GLY A 57 4.37 10.55 -13.98
N GLY A 58 5.00 11.41 -14.79
CA GLY A 58 4.82 11.36 -16.24
C GLY A 58 5.66 10.25 -16.86
N HIS A 59 5.21 9.66 -17.99
CA HIS A 59 5.90 8.53 -18.66
C HIS A 59 6.05 7.31 -17.72
N GLN A 60 7.16 6.57 -17.77
CA GLN A 60 7.43 5.40 -16.91
C GLN A 60 8.02 5.75 -15.54
N ALA A 61 7.93 7.01 -15.12
CA ALA A 61 8.60 7.48 -13.92
C ALA A 61 7.96 6.93 -12.63
N GLY A 62 6.64 6.71 -12.62
CA GLY A 62 5.93 6.14 -11.48
C GLY A 62 6.31 4.67 -11.22
N GLU A 63 6.32 3.84 -12.28
CA GLU A 63 6.79 2.44 -12.23
C GLU A 63 8.21 2.35 -11.62
N VAL A 64 9.11 3.25 -12.00
CA VAL A 64 10.48 3.28 -11.47
C VAL A 64 10.49 3.67 -9.99
N ALA A 65 9.72 4.67 -9.58
CA ALA A 65 9.67 5.12 -8.20
C ALA A 65 9.12 4.03 -7.25
N SER A 66 7.99 3.41 -7.61
CA SER A 66 7.39 2.34 -6.80
C SER A 66 8.30 1.11 -6.73
N ALA A 67 8.97 0.75 -7.84
CA ALA A 67 9.96 -0.34 -7.86
C ALA A 67 11.17 -0.05 -6.96
N ILE A 68 11.70 1.18 -6.96
CA ILE A 68 12.82 1.56 -6.08
C ILE A 68 12.40 1.47 -4.61
N ALA A 69 11.20 1.93 -4.26
CA ALA A 69 10.69 1.84 -2.90
C ALA A 69 10.58 0.39 -2.42
N ILE A 70 9.98 -0.48 -3.25
CA ILE A 70 9.90 -1.92 -2.96
C ILE A 70 11.29 -2.53 -2.78
N GLN A 71 12.23 -2.21 -3.68
CA GLN A 71 13.58 -2.74 -3.58
C GLN A 71 14.27 -2.32 -2.27
N ALA A 72 14.16 -1.04 -1.90
CA ALA A 72 14.73 -0.52 -0.66
C ALA A 72 14.19 -1.26 0.58
N VAL A 73 12.87 -1.45 0.65
CA VAL A 73 12.23 -2.17 1.76
C VAL A 73 12.63 -3.64 1.77
N SER A 74 12.68 -4.30 0.61
CA SER A 74 13.01 -5.73 0.51
C SER A 74 14.45 -6.05 0.93
N GLU A 75 15.36 -5.09 0.79
CA GLU A 75 16.78 -5.20 1.17
C GLU A 75 17.03 -4.72 2.61
N PHE A 76 16.05 -4.09 3.25
CA PHE A 76 16.20 -3.56 4.61
C PHE A 76 16.29 -4.70 5.63
N PRO A 77 17.29 -4.70 6.53
CA PRO A 77 17.53 -5.80 7.45
C PRO A 77 16.65 -5.70 8.70
N PHE A 78 15.34 -5.94 8.55
CA PHE A 78 14.41 -5.98 9.68
C PHE A 78 14.85 -7.02 10.71
N SER A 79 15.03 -6.57 11.96
CA SER A 79 15.41 -7.43 13.08
C SER A 79 14.24 -7.65 14.03
N GLY A 80 13.25 -6.76 14.00
CA GLY A 80 12.10 -6.76 14.90
C GLY A 80 12.39 -6.30 16.32
N GLN A 81 13.60 -5.78 16.58
CA GLN A 81 13.99 -5.28 17.90
C GLN A 81 13.36 -3.91 18.20
N ASP A 82 13.39 -3.02 17.21
CA ASP A 82 12.69 -1.73 17.24
C ASP A 82 11.92 -1.54 15.92
N PRO A 83 10.72 -2.14 15.80
CA PRO A 83 9.95 -2.07 14.55
C PRO A 83 9.61 -0.64 14.13
N GLU A 84 9.43 0.28 15.08
CA GLU A 84 9.08 1.68 14.80
C GLU A 84 10.24 2.42 14.12
N GLU A 85 11.44 2.30 14.68
CA GLU A 85 12.66 2.84 14.08
C GLU A 85 13.02 2.13 12.76
N GLU A 86 12.88 0.80 12.70
CA GLU A 86 13.19 0.00 11.52
C GLU A 86 12.28 0.35 10.34
N VAL A 87 10.96 0.43 10.54
CA VAL A 87 10.00 0.83 9.50
C VAL A 87 10.27 2.25 9.02
N THR A 88 10.52 3.18 9.95
CA THR A 88 10.88 4.57 9.61
C THR A 88 12.14 4.62 8.77
N SER A 89 13.18 3.87 9.16
CA SER A 89 14.47 3.83 8.46
C SER A 89 14.36 3.21 7.07
N ALA A 90 13.55 2.16 6.91
CA ALA A 90 13.28 1.54 5.61
C ALA A 90 12.61 2.52 4.64
N ILE A 91 11.63 3.30 5.12
CA ILE A 91 10.95 4.33 4.32
C ILE A 91 11.89 5.48 3.97
N LEU A 92 12.72 5.94 4.92
CA LEU A 92 13.72 6.98 4.65
C LEU A 92 14.79 6.52 3.66
N GLN A 93 15.18 5.24 3.70
CA GLN A 93 16.07 4.66 2.70
C GLN A 93 15.42 4.62 1.30
N ALA A 94 14.13 4.26 1.21
CA ALA A 94 13.37 4.31 -0.04
C ALA A 94 13.33 5.74 -0.60
N GLN A 95 13.01 6.72 0.26
CA GLN A 95 13.00 8.14 -0.08
C GLN A 95 14.36 8.60 -0.65
N GLU A 96 15.46 8.29 0.04
CA GLU A 96 16.80 8.67 -0.41
C GLU A 96 17.13 8.07 -1.79
N ARG A 97 16.82 6.78 -2.01
CA ARG A 97 17.08 6.11 -3.28
C ARG A 97 16.25 6.70 -4.43
N ILE A 98 15.00 7.09 -4.18
CA ILE A 98 14.15 7.76 -5.17
C ILE A 98 14.73 9.12 -5.54
N LEU A 99 15.08 9.96 -4.55
CA LEU A 99 15.69 11.27 -4.82
C LEU A 99 16.98 11.13 -5.63
N GLN A 100 17.88 10.21 -5.24
CA GLN A 100 19.12 9.96 -5.97
C GLN A 100 18.90 9.47 -7.41
N ALA A 101 17.85 8.70 -7.66
CA ALA A 101 17.51 8.24 -9.00
C ALA A 101 16.91 9.37 -9.86
N SER A 102 16.09 10.24 -9.27
CA SER A 102 15.55 11.44 -9.92
C SER A 102 16.64 12.44 -10.30
N GLU A 103 17.69 12.59 -9.48
CA GLU A 103 18.82 13.49 -9.78
C GLU A 103 19.71 13.00 -10.92
N LYS A 104 19.83 11.68 -11.09
CA LYS A 104 20.73 11.06 -12.09
C LYS A 104 20.12 10.99 -13.49
N ASN A 105 18.81 11.09 -13.62
CA ASN A 105 18.11 10.94 -14.90
C ASN A 105 17.00 11.98 -15.03
N GLU A 106 17.17 12.92 -15.96
CA GLU A 106 16.17 13.96 -16.25
C GLU A 106 14.79 13.38 -16.60
N GLY A 107 14.73 12.17 -17.17
CA GLY A 107 13.49 11.47 -17.49
C GLY A 107 12.69 11.01 -16.26
N TYR A 108 13.28 11.06 -15.06
CA TYR A 108 12.66 10.69 -13.79
C TYR A 108 12.34 11.90 -12.92
N HIS A 109 12.51 13.12 -13.43
CA HIS A 109 12.24 14.32 -12.68
C HIS A 109 10.77 14.38 -12.24
N GLY A 110 10.55 14.51 -10.93
CA GLY A 110 9.21 14.56 -10.35
C GLY A 110 8.51 13.20 -10.25
N MET A 111 9.26 12.09 -10.38
CA MET A 111 8.74 10.78 -10.01
C MET A 111 8.44 10.72 -8.51
N GLY A 112 7.42 9.97 -8.14
CA GLY A 112 7.10 9.70 -6.76
C GLY A 112 6.29 8.44 -6.61
N THR A 113 6.07 8.04 -5.37
CA THR A 113 5.23 6.89 -5.06
C THR A 113 4.64 7.05 -3.68
N THR A 114 3.46 6.48 -3.46
CA THR A 114 3.01 6.19 -2.09
C THR A 114 3.85 5.06 -1.51
N ILE A 115 3.79 4.90 -0.19
CA ILE A 115 4.24 3.70 0.49
C ILE A 115 3.31 3.40 1.66
N THR A 116 2.83 2.16 1.75
CA THR A 116 2.18 1.65 2.95
C THR A 116 2.85 0.32 3.29
N LEU A 117 3.59 0.33 4.39
CA LEU A 117 4.41 -0.79 4.86
C LEU A 117 3.85 -1.28 6.19
N ALA A 118 3.49 -2.55 6.27
CA ALA A 118 3.05 -3.21 7.49
C ALA A 118 4.07 -4.27 7.93
N TRP A 119 4.76 -4.01 9.04
CA TRP A 119 5.57 -5.01 9.73
C TRP A 119 4.74 -5.67 10.83
N ILE A 120 4.77 -7.00 10.91
CA ILE A 120 3.95 -7.80 11.81
C ILE A 120 4.83 -8.72 12.64
N SER A 121 4.79 -8.57 13.96
CA SER A 121 5.56 -9.42 14.87
C SER A 121 5.04 -10.85 14.87
N SER A 122 5.93 -11.80 15.20
CA SER A 122 5.49 -13.11 15.67
C SER A 122 4.53 -12.97 16.87
N PRO A 123 3.55 -13.88 17.02
CA PRO A 123 2.64 -13.86 18.15
C PRO A 123 3.38 -13.96 19.48
N GLY A 124 2.99 -13.13 20.45
CA GLY A 124 3.46 -13.22 21.84
C GLY A 124 2.82 -14.39 22.60
N GLU A 125 3.12 -14.51 23.89
CA GLU A 125 2.59 -15.60 24.74
C GLU A 125 1.05 -15.59 24.86
N ASN A 126 0.43 -14.41 24.72
CA ASN A 126 -1.02 -14.23 24.71
C ASN A 126 -1.66 -14.52 23.33
N GLY A 127 -0.86 -14.86 22.32
CA GLY A 127 -1.30 -15.09 20.94
C GLY A 127 -1.48 -13.83 20.10
N TYR A 128 -1.29 -12.64 20.67
CA TYR A 128 -1.42 -11.38 19.94
C TYR A 128 -0.12 -11.10 19.17
N SER A 129 -0.28 -10.62 17.94
CA SER A 129 0.83 -10.04 17.17
C SER A 129 0.79 -8.52 17.29
N ARG A 130 1.88 -7.84 16.95
CA ARG A 130 1.93 -6.38 16.84
C ARG A 130 2.11 -5.98 15.39
N LEU A 131 1.24 -5.10 14.91
CA LEU A 131 1.41 -4.36 13.66
C LEU A 131 2.15 -3.06 13.96
N THR A 132 3.20 -2.80 13.19
CA THR A 132 3.81 -1.47 13.03
C THR A 132 3.71 -1.09 11.55
N CYS A 133 2.89 -0.08 11.27
CA CYS A 133 2.63 0.42 9.94
C CYS A 133 3.30 1.77 9.73
N GLY A 134 4.07 1.90 8.65
CA GLY A 134 4.62 3.17 8.18
C GLY A 134 3.97 3.56 6.87
N HIS A 135 3.49 4.80 6.79
CA HIS A 135 2.63 5.23 5.69
C HIS A 135 2.97 6.64 5.20
N VAL A 136 3.00 6.80 3.88
CA VAL A 136 3.09 8.09 3.16
C VAL A 136 2.25 7.98 1.88
N GLY A 137 1.24 8.84 1.70
CA GLY A 137 0.38 8.87 0.52
C GLY A 137 -1.08 8.55 0.82
N ASP A 138 -1.82 7.99 -0.13
CA ASP A 138 -3.25 7.66 0.03
C ASP A 138 -3.60 6.18 -0.23
N SER A 139 -2.57 5.35 -0.44
CA SER A 139 -2.72 3.90 -0.25
C SER A 139 -3.12 3.61 1.21
N ARG A 140 -3.77 2.47 1.47
CA ARG A 140 -4.42 2.25 2.75
C ARG A 140 -4.01 0.94 3.40
N CYS A 141 -3.96 0.97 4.73
CA CYS A 141 -3.93 -0.20 5.57
C CYS A 141 -5.26 -0.31 6.31
N TYR A 142 -5.84 -1.52 6.28
CA TYR A 142 -7.07 -1.87 6.97
C TYR A 142 -6.85 -3.05 7.91
N LEU A 143 -7.56 -3.02 9.03
CA LEU A 143 -7.74 -4.16 9.92
C LEU A 143 -9.19 -4.66 9.79
N PHE A 144 -9.35 -5.95 9.59
CA PHE A 144 -10.66 -6.60 9.64
C PHE A 144 -10.68 -7.66 10.74
N SER A 145 -11.55 -7.45 11.72
CA SER A 145 -11.70 -8.37 12.84
C SER A 145 -13.15 -8.37 13.33
N GLN A 146 -13.68 -9.56 13.65
CA GLN A 146 -15.03 -9.74 14.16
C GLN A 146 -16.13 -9.06 13.31
N GLY A 147 -15.96 -9.02 11.99
CA GLY A 147 -16.91 -8.41 11.06
C GLY A 147 -16.81 -6.88 10.93
N VAL A 148 -15.81 -6.26 11.57
CA VAL A 148 -15.59 -4.81 11.52
C VAL A 148 -14.34 -4.52 10.70
N LEU A 149 -14.47 -3.66 9.70
CA LEU A 149 -13.36 -3.10 8.93
C LEU A 149 -12.98 -1.73 9.50
N GLU A 150 -11.73 -1.55 9.86
CA GLU A 150 -11.15 -0.29 10.31
C GLU A 150 -10.02 0.13 9.36
N GLN A 151 -10.12 1.30 8.76
CA GLN A 151 -8.97 1.93 8.11
C GLN A 151 -8.04 2.49 9.18
N VAL A 152 -6.78 2.05 9.22
CA VAL A 152 -5.82 2.48 10.24
C VAL A 152 -4.92 3.64 9.80
N THR A 153 -4.72 3.81 8.49
CA THR A 153 -3.94 4.93 7.92
C THR A 153 -4.82 6.13 7.61
N SER A 154 -4.25 7.32 7.61
CA SER A 154 -4.95 8.54 7.19
C SER A 154 -4.47 8.98 5.81
N ASP A 155 -5.36 9.12 4.81
CA ASP A 155 -4.94 9.54 3.47
C ASP A 155 -4.21 10.91 3.50
N HIS A 156 -2.99 10.96 3.01
CA HIS A 156 -2.20 12.18 2.80
C HIS A 156 -2.55 12.81 1.45
N SER A 157 -3.82 13.20 1.32
CA SER A 157 -4.37 13.87 0.15
C SER A 157 -5.14 15.12 0.55
N VAL A 158 -5.40 16.00 -0.41
CA VAL A 158 -6.22 17.21 -0.20
C VAL A 158 -7.59 16.85 0.36
N VAL A 159 -8.22 15.78 -0.15
CA VAL A 159 -9.51 15.34 0.37
C VAL A 159 -9.40 14.71 1.75
N GLY A 160 -8.30 14.00 2.04
CA GLY A 160 -8.02 13.47 3.38
C GLY A 160 -7.92 14.59 4.43
N GLU A 161 -7.24 15.69 4.11
CA GLU A 161 -7.14 16.86 5.00
C GLU A 161 -8.50 17.57 5.20
N LEU A 162 -9.28 17.70 4.13
CA LEU A 162 -10.62 18.29 4.20
C LEU A 162 -11.58 17.43 5.03
N LEU A 163 -11.47 16.10 4.95
CA LEU A 163 -12.23 15.17 5.80
C LEU A 163 -11.81 15.31 7.27
N ARG A 164 -10.50 15.29 7.55
CA ARG A 164 -9.98 15.43 8.92
C ARG A 164 -10.39 16.75 9.58
N SER A 165 -10.45 17.83 8.82
CA SER A 165 -10.90 19.14 9.32
C SER A 165 -12.42 19.27 9.44
N GLY A 166 -13.20 18.29 8.98
CA GLY A 166 -14.66 18.34 8.95
C GLY A 166 -15.21 19.33 7.90
N THR A 167 -14.38 19.76 6.96
CA THR A 167 -14.77 20.70 5.89
C THR A 167 -15.67 20.05 4.86
N ILE A 168 -15.46 18.75 4.58
CA ILE A 168 -16.29 17.96 3.67
C ILE A 168 -16.71 16.65 4.35
N THR A 169 -17.77 16.06 3.83
CA THR A 169 -18.27 14.74 4.21
C THR A 169 -17.58 13.62 3.39
N PRO A 170 -17.61 12.35 3.86
CA PRO A 170 -17.11 11.21 3.08
C PRO A 170 -17.74 11.11 1.68
N LEU A 171 -19.03 11.40 1.56
CA LEU A 171 -19.75 11.42 0.28
C LEU A 171 -19.22 12.50 -0.67
N GLU A 172 -18.91 13.68 -0.16
CA GLU A 172 -18.33 14.78 -0.95
C GLU A 172 -16.90 14.48 -1.38
N ALA A 173 -16.09 13.86 -0.51
CA ALA A 173 -14.71 13.49 -0.81
C ALA A 173 -14.61 12.57 -2.04
N ARG A 174 -15.50 11.58 -2.17
CA ARG A 174 -15.49 10.60 -3.28
C ARG A 174 -15.64 11.23 -4.67
N VAL A 175 -16.34 12.36 -4.76
CA VAL A 175 -16.61 13.06 -6.03
C VAL A 175 -15.85 14.38 -6.14
N HIS A 176 -14.96 14.66 -5.18
CA HIS A 176 -14.27 15.94 -5.12
C HIS A 176 -13.26 16.06 -6.29
N PRO A 177 -13.19 17.20 -6.98
CA PRO A 177 -12.32 17.38 -8.16
C PRO A 177 -10.83 17.27 -7.85
N LYS A 178 -10.44 17.38 -6.57
CA LYS A 178 -9.05 17.27 -6.10
C LYS A 178 -8.75 15.94 -5.39
N LYS A 179 -9.56 14.90 -5.58
CA LYS A 179 -9.40 13.62 -4.85
C LYS A 179 -8.04 12.94 -5.07
N HIS A 180 -7.47 13.08 -6.27
CA HIS A 180 -6.16 12.50 -6.63
C HIS A 180 -4.96 13.41 -6.31
N ILE A 181 -5.15 14.51 -5.57
CA ILE A 181 -4.04 15.41 -5.22
C ILE A 181 -3.47 14.98 -3.87
N LEU A 182 -2.30 14.35 -3.90
CA LEU A 182 -1.52 14.00 -2.72
C LEU A 182 -0.90 15.23 -2.07
N THR A 183 -0.83 15.19 -0.74
CA THR A 183 -0.12 16.17 0.10
C THR A 183 1.19 15.62 0.63
N GLN A 184 1.35 14.29 0.68
CA GLN A 184 2.62 13.61 0.97
C GLN A 184 2.84 12.46 -0.01
N ALA A 185 4.09 12.27 -0.44
CA ALA A 185 4.55 11.12 -1.20
C ALA A 185 6.07 11.03 -1.22
N LEU A 186 6.60 9.82 -1.38
CA LEU A 186 8.04 9.65 -1.60
C LEU A 186 8.47 10.28 -2.93
N GLY A 187 9.70 10.79 -2.98
CA GLY A 187 10.23 11.60 -4.07
C GLY A 187 10.04 13.11 -3.89
N SER A 188 9.22 13.53 -2.91
CA SER A 188 9.08 14.94 -2.51
C SER A 188 10.32 15.42 -1.72
N PRO A 189 10.68 16.72 -1.72
CA PRO A 189 11.85 17.21 -0.98
C PRO A 189 11.78 16.96 0.53
N GLU A 190 10.57 17.02 1.08
CA GLU A 190 10.27 16.74 2.48
C GLU A 190 9.12 15.74 2.52
N ILE A 191 9.18 14.80 3.46
CA ILE A 191 8.12 13.82 3.69
C ILE A 191 7.81 13.74 5.19
N GLU A 192 6.54 13.53 5.52
CA GLU A 192 6.09 13.19 6.86
C GLU A 192 5.61 11.73 6.88
N ILE A 193 6.26 10.90 7.70
CA ILE A 193 5.90 9.48 7.84
C ILE A 193 4.87 9.35 8.96
N GLU A 194 3.70 8.81 8.64
CA GLU A 194 2.71 8.41 9.64
C GLU A 194 3.08 7.01 10.16
N LEU A 195 3.34 6.91 11.46
CA LEU A 195 3.68 5.66 12.12
C LEU A 195 2.53 5.22 13.03
N ILE A 196 2.03 4.00 12.80
CA ILE A 196 0.83 3.47 13.45
C ILE A 196 1.15 2.11 14.05
N THR A 197 0.94 1.97 15.36
CA THR A 197 1.07 0.69 16.06
C THR A 197 -0.30 0.18 16.50
N ARG A 198 -0.56 -1.11 16.29
CA ARG A 198 -1.80 -1.81 16.71
C ARG A 198 -1.47 -3.22 17.21
N ASP A 199 -2.16 -3.66 18.24
CA ASP A 199 -2.15 -5.07 18.63
C ASP A 199 -3.18 -5.83 17.77
N LEU A 200 -2.78 -6.98 17.24
CA LEU A 200 -3.59 -7.84 16.38
C LEU A 200 -4.05 -9.05 17.17
N GLU A 201 -5.35 -9.18 17.33
CA GLU A 201 -5.94 -10.38 17.94
C GLU A 201 -5.84 -11.57 16.97
N PRO A 202 -5.78 -12.82 17.47
CA PRO A 202 -5.85 -14.00 16.61
C PRO A 202 -7.07 -13.95 15.67
N GLY A 203 -6.84 -14.14 14.37
CA GLY A 203 -7.88 -14.08 13.35
C GLY A 203 -8.09 -12.69 12.73
N THR A 204 -7.37 -11.66 13.17
CA THR A 204 -7.38 -10.34 12.52
C THR A 204 -6.75 -10.44 11.13
N LEU A 205 -7.44 -9.91 10.12
CA LEU A 205 -6.90 -9.75 8.77
C LEU A 205 -6.28 -8.36 8.63
N VAL A 206 -5.08 -8.30 8.07
CA VAL A 206 -4.42 -7.05 7.66
C VAL A 206 -4.51 -6.97 6.14
N MET A 207 -5.07 -5.88 5.63
CA MET A 207 -5.19 -5.64 4.19
C MET A 207 -4.50 -4.33 3.81
N LEU A 208 -3.64 -4.39 2.80
CA LEU A 208 -3.07 -3.22 2.15
C LEU A 208 -3.66 -3.05 0.76
N CYS A 209 -3.94 -1.82 0.33
CA CYS A 209 -4.39 -1.54 -1.03
C CYS A 209 -3.95 -0.16 -1.52
N THR A 210 -3.83 -0.01 -2.84
CA THR A 210 -3.66 1.29 -3.54
C THR A 210 -5.02 1.97 -3.74
N ASP A 211 -5.02 3.23 -4.20
CA ASP A 211 -6.24 3.99 -4.44
C ASP A 211 -7.11 3.35 -5.54
N GLY A 212 -6.51 2.57 -6.44
CA GLY A 212 -7.18 1.83 -7.51
C GLY A 212 -8.27 0.87 -7.01
N LEU A 213 -8.20 0.42 -5.76
CA LEU A 213 -9.29 -0.31 -5.10
C LEU A 213 -10.26 0.64 -4.39
N SER A 214 -9.77 1.46 -3.45
CA SER A 214 -10.59 2.24 -2.51
C SER A 214 -11.37 3.39 -3.17
N ASP A 215 -10.95 3.83 -4.36
CA ASP A 215 -11.72 4.80 -5.15
C ASP A 215 -12.98 4.20 -5.78
N LEU A 216 -12.96 2.90 -6.08
CA LEU A 216 -14.02 2.21 -6.81
C LEU A 216 -14.93 1.38 -5.91
N VAL A 217 -14.36 0.81 -4.85
CA VAL A 217 -15.04 -0.07 -3.91
C VAL A 217 -15.09 0.61 -2.55
N ASP A 218 -16.29 0.79 -2.00
CA ASP A 218 -16.42 1.40 -0.69
C ASP A 218 -16.11 0.42 0.45
N ASP A 219 -15.82 0.97 1.64
CA ASP A 219 -15.45 0.18 2.82
C ASP A 219 -16.51 -0.85 3.22
N THR A 220 -17.80 -0.60 2.91
CA THR A 220 -18.86 -1.58 3.22
C THR A 220 -18.74 -2.79 2.31
N GLN A 221 -18.52 -2.58 1.01
CA GLN A 221 -18.29 -3.66 0.05
C GLN A 221 -17.00 -4.43 0.36
N ILE A 222 -15.94 -3.74 0.80
CA ILE A 222 -14.70 -4.40 1.26
C ILE A 222 -15.02 -5.30 2.47
N ALA A 223 -15.67 -4.77 3.50
CA ALA A 223 -16.03 -5.51 4.70
C ALA A 223 -16.93 -6.73 4.40
N ASP A 224 -17.95 -6.55 3.55
CA ASP A 224 -18.87 -7.61 3.13
C ASP A 224 -18.14 -8.73 2.35
N THR A 225 -17.11 -8.37 1.57
CA THR A 225 -16.30 -9.33 0.81
C THR A 225 -15.34 -10.09 1.74
N LEU A 226 -14.67 -9.39 2.66
CA LEU A 226 -13.76 -10.01 3.63
C LEU A 226 -14.50 -10.88 4.66
N GLY A 227 -15.77 -10.59 4.92
CA GLY A 227 -16.63 -11.38 5.80
C GLY A 227 -17.17 -12.66 5.18
N GLN A 228 -16.96 -12.87 3.87
CA GLN A 228 -17.27 -14.13 3.20
C GLN A 228 -16.08 -15.08 3.32
N ASP A 229 -16.34 -16.38 3.47
CA ASP A 229 -15.28 -17.38 3.48
C ASP A 229 -14.50 -17.31 2.15
N PHE A 230 -13.18 -17.13 2.26
CA PHE A 230 -12.27 -17.18 1.12
C PHE A 230 -12.05 -18.63 0.69
N ASP A 231 -13.00 -19.21 -0.05
CA ASP A 231 -12.83 -20.52 -0.70
C ASP A 231 -11.65 -20.54 -1.71
#